data_AF-A0A847F8X3-F1
#
_entry.id   AF-A0A847F8X3-F1
#
_cell.length_a   1.000
_cell.length_b   1.000
_cell.length_c   1.000
_cell.angle_alpha   90.00
_cell.angle_beta   90.00
_cell.angle_gamma   90.00
#
_symmetry.space_group_name_H-M   'P 1'
#
loop_
_entity.id
_entity.type
_entity.pdbx_description
1 polymer ?
#
loop_
_entity_poly.entity_id
_entity_poly.type
_entity_poly.pdbx_seq_one_letter_code
_entity_poly.pdbx_strand_id
1 'polypeptide(L)'
;IKLGPLGQAFTSDERVVVLIDEIDKADLEFPNDLLNELDRMRFYIDETQEEVVAKVRPLVIITSNAEKELPDAFLRRCIFHFIQFPDPELMHRIVEVHHPELDQNLADQAVQVFYELRNMTRLRKRPSTSELIDWIAILQKTGIKNVTLEENLPFLGALLKKEQDLVAFADQIAGGRRWRS
;
A
#
# COMPACT_ATOMS: atom_id res chain seq x y z
N ILE A 1 3.95 -32.12 -12.91
CA ILE A 1 4.19 -30.73 -12.44
C ILE A 1 2.83 -30.09 -12.12
N LYS A 2 2.75 -29.25 -11.09
CA LYS A 2 1.51 -28.53 -10.75
C LYS A 2 1.64 -27.09 -11.22
N LEU A 3 0.75 -26.64 -12.11
CA LEU A 3 0.77 -25.27 -12.61
C LEU A 3 0.50 -24.27 -11.47
N GLY A 4 1.28 -23.19 -11.44
CA GLY A 4 1.02 -22.04 -10.59
C GLY A 4 -0.18 -21.21 -11.09
N PRO A 5 -0.53 -20.12 -10.39
CA PRO A 5 -1.71 -19.30 -10.72
C PRO A 5 -1.77 -18.83 -12.17
N LEU A 6 -0.65 -18.39 -12.76
CA LEU A 6 -0.60 -17.96 -14.16
C LEU A 6 -0.86 -19.11 -15.14
N GLY A 7 -0.27 -20.28 -14.89
CA GLY A 7 -0.52 -21.47 -15.72
C GLY A 7 -1.94 -22.01 -15.59
N GLN A 8 -2.52 -21.96 -14.39
CA GLN A 8 -3.94 -22.27 -14.18
C GLN A 8 -4.83 -21.29 -14.94
N ALA A 9 -4.49 -19.99 -14.94
CA ALA A 9 -5.23 -18.99 -15.70
C ALA A 9 -5.16 -19.22 -17.22
N PHE A 10 -4.02 -19.63 -17.75
CA PHE A 10 -3.87 -19.91 -19.18
C PHE A 10 -4.65 -21.17 -19.61
N THR A 11 -4.77 -22.15 -18.71
CA THR A 11 -5.47 -23.41 -19.00
C THR A 11 -6.98 -23.38 -18.70
N SER A 12 -7.47 -22.28 -18.13
CA SER A 12 -8.88 -22.03 -17.80
C SER A 12 -9.76 -22.00 -19.06
N ASP A 13 -10.93 -22.64 -18.98
CA ASP A 13 -11.96 -22.59 -20.03
C ASP A 13 -12.82 -21.31 -19.96
N GLU A 14 -12.67 -20.52 -18.88
CA GLU A 14 -13.36 -19.24 -18.67
C GLU A 14 -12.37 -18.08 -18.50
N ARG A 15 -12.83 -16.84 -18.74
CA ARG A 15 -12.03 -15.65 -18.49
C ARG A 15 -11.84 -15.45 -16.99
N VAL A 16 -10.59 -15.49 -16.54
CA VAL A 16 -10.20 -15.26 -15.15
C VAL A 16 -9.40 -13.97 -14.99
N VAL A 17 -9.26 -13.53 -13.74
CA VAL A 17 -8.40 -12.40 -13.35
C VAL A 17 -7.14 -12.93 -12.68
N VAL A 18 -5.98 -12.43 -13.09
CA VAL A 18 -4.69 -12.70 -12.45
C VAL A 18 -4.20 -11.40 -11.81
N LEU A 19 -3.96 -11.43 -10.50
CA LEU A 19 -3.32 -10.34 -9.77
C LEU A 19 -1.85 -10.68 -9.57
N ILE A 20 -0.97 -9.81 -10.06
CA ILE A 20 0.48 -9.87 -9.82
C ILE A 20 0.80 -8.74 -8.85
N ASP A 21 1.04 -9.10 -7.60
CA ASP A 21 1.21 -8.14 -6.53
C ASP A 21 2.68 -7.71 -6.38
N GLU A 22 2.90 -6.42 -6.14
CA GLU A 22 4.21 -5.81 -5.83
C GLU A 22 5.33 -6.25 -6.79
N ILE A 23 5.09 -6.13 -8.11
CA ILE A 23 6.01 -6.61 -9.16
C ILE A 23 7.44 -6.03 -9.03
N ASP A 24 7.58 -4.85 -8.43
CA ASP A 24 8.83 -4.15 -8.17
C ASP A 24 9.70 -4.78 -7.07
N LYS A 25 9.15 -5.71 -6.28
CA LYS A 25 9.95 -6.50 -5.32
C LYS A 25 10.75 -7.62 -5.98
N ALA A 26 10.35 -8.04 -7.18
CA ALA A 26 11.08 -9.04 -7.94
C ALA A 26 12.45 -8.51 -8.42
N ASP A 27 13.25 -9.43 -8.97
CA ASP A 27 14.52 -9.10 -9.61
C ASP A 27 14.31 -8.26 -10.87
N LEU A 28 15.33 -7.49 -11.26
CA LEU A 28 15.23 -6.52 -12.36
C LEU A 28 14.84 -7.16 -13.71
N GLU A 29 15.20 -8.42 -13.91
CA GLU A 29 14.95 -9.18 -15.14
C GLU A 29 13.51 -9.70 -15.22
N PHE A 30 12.91 -10.00 -14.05
CA PHE A 30 11.61 -10.67 -13.97
C PHE A 30 10.47 -9.93 -14.70
N PRO A 31 10.30 -8.60 -14.57
CA PRO A 31 9.27 -7.89 -15.33
C PRO A 31 9.45 -8.04 -16.84
N ASN A 32 10.67 -7.99 -17.34
CA ASN A 32 10.94 -8.09 -18.77
C ASN A 32 10.70 -9.49 -19.31
N ASP A 33 11.10 -10.51 -18.55
CA ASP A 33 10.83 -11.90 -18.90
C ASP A 33 9.33 -12.08 -19.07
N LEU A 34 8.57 -11.72 -18.02
CA LEU A 34 7.11 -11.85 -17.96
C LEU A 34 6.37 -11.14 -19.11
N LEU A 35 6.91 -10.07 -19.68
CA LEU A 35 6.28 -9.36 -20.81
C LEU A 35 6.09 -10.27 -22.00
N ASN A 36 7.05 -11.14 -22.29
CA ASN A 36 6.95 -12.01 -23.44
C ASN A 36 5.78 -13.00 -23.28
N GLU A 37 5.61 -13.58 -22.10
CA GLU A 37 4.52 -14.52 -21.84
C GLU A 37 3.16 -13.82 -21.79
N LEU A 38 3.08 -12.62 -21.21
CA LEU A 38 1.86 -11.83 -21.14
C LEU A 38 1.46 -11.21 -22.50
N ASP A 39 2.42 -10.80 -23.33
CA ASP A 39 2.13 -10.28 -24.67
C ASP A 39 1.62 -11.42 -25.57
N ARG A 40 2.34 -12.55 -25.60
CA ARG A 40 2.05 -13.69 -26.48
C ARG A 40 0.96 -14.60 -25.95
N MET A 41 0.59 -14.47 -24.68
CA MET A 41 -0.35 -15.35 -23.96
C MET A 41 0.01 -16.83 -24.11
N ARG A 42 1.31 -17.11 -23.98
CA ARG A 42 1.89 -18.46 -24.00
C ARG A 42 3.23 -18.49 -23.26
N PHE A 43 3.60 -19.65 -22.76
CA PHE A 43 4.92 -19.89 -22.18
C PHE A 43 5.34 -21.34 -22.40
N TYR A 44 6.65 -21.60 -22.35
CA TYR A 44 7.21 -22.95 -22.47
C TYR A 44 7.65 -23.44 -21.09
N ILE A 45 7.35 -24.70 -20.78
CA ILE A 45 7.80 -25.36 -19.55
C ILE A 45 8.89 -26.35 -19.94
N ASP A 46 10.14 -26.05 -19.57
CA ASP A 46 11.28 -26.89 -19.94
C ASP A 46 11.19 -28.30 -19.34
N GLU A 47 10.67 -28.45 -18.12
CA GLU A 47 10.61 -29.75 -17.46
C GLU A 47 9.58 -30.71 -18.08
N THR A 48 8.52 -30.19 -18.71
CA THR A 48 7.53 -31.01 -19.44
C THR A 48 7.76 -31.01 -20.94
N GLN A 49 8.60 -30.11 -21.46
CA GLN A 49 8.73 -29.85 -22.90
C GLN A 49 7.40 -29.47 -23.56
N GLU A 50 6.55 -28.72 -22.83
CA GLU A 50 5.22 -28.33 -23.30
C GLU A 50 5.11 -26.81 -23.44
N GLU A 51 4.51 -26.38 -24.55
CA GLU A 51 4.05 -25.01 -24.71
C GLU A 51 2.62 -24.89 -24.17
N VAL A 52 2.43 -24.05 -23.15
CA VAL A 52 1.12 -23.70 -22.63
C VAL A 52 0.65 -22.43 -23.33
N VAL A 53 -0.50 -22.50 -24.00
CA VAL A 53 -1.14 -21.36 -24.67
C VAL A 53 -2.45 -21.04 -23.96
N ALA A 54 -2.72 -19.75 -23.70
CA ALA A 54 -3.94 -19.35 -23.04
C ALA A 54 -5.17 -19.71 -23.89
N LYS A 55 -6.09 -20.53 -23.36
CA LYS A 55 -7.37 -20.84 -24.01
C LYS A 55 -8.27 -19.61 -24.09
N VAL A 56 -8.37 -18.88 -22.97
CA VAL A 56 -9.07 -17.60 -22.86
C VAL A 56 -8.11 -16.58 -22.28
N ARG A 57 -7.91 -15.45 -22.96
CA ARG A 57 -6.99 -14.39 -22.49
C ARG A 57 -7.45 -13.87 -21.12
N PRO A 58 -6.65 -14.02 -20.04
CA PRO A 58 -7.00 -13.52 -18.72
C PRO A 58 -6.90 -11.99 -18.67
N LEU A 59 -7.63 -11.39 -17.73
CA LEU A 59 -7.39 -10.01 -17.33
C LEU A 59 -6.25 -9.99 -16.31
N VAL A 60 -5.14 -9.34 -16.64
CA VAL A 60 -3.97 -9.27 -15.77
C VAL A 60 -3.94 -7.89 -15.10
N ILE A 61 -3.97 -7.87 -13.77
CA ILE A 61 -3.82 -6.69 -12.93
C ILE A 61 -2.46 -6.79 -12.26
N ILE A 62 -1.68 -5.72 -12.33
CA ILE A 62 -0.33 -5.67 -11.78
C ILE A 62 -0.28 -4.48 -10.82
N THR A 63 0.21 -4.69 -9.60
CA THR A 63 0.40 -3.63 -8.61
C THR A 63 1.89 -3.39 -8.41
N SER A 64 2.24 -2.16 -8.02
CA SER A 64 3.60 -1.76 -7.69
C SER A 64 3.54 -0.68 -6.62
N ASN A 65 4.49 -0.70 -5.69
CA ASN A 65 4.65 0.34 -4.68
C ASN A 65 5.57 1.48 -5.16
N ALA A 66 6.06 1.40 -6.40
CA ALA A 66 7.08 2.28 -6.97
C ALA A 66 8.36 2.34 -6.10
N GLU A 67 8.72 1.23 -5.45
CA GLU A 67 9.98 1.10 -4.71
C GLU A 67 11.18 0.98 -5.66
N LYS A 68 10.96 0.33 -6.82
CA LYS A 68 11.90 0.29 -7.94
C LYS A 68 11.19 0.75 -9.21
N GLU A 69 11.91 1.47 -10.06
CA GLU A 69 11.41 1.83 -11.38
C GLU A 69 11.25 0.59 -12.25
N LEU A 70 10.06 0.42 -12.82
CA LEU A 70 9.82 -0.60 -13.84
C LEU A 70 10.35 -0.12 -15.19
N PRO A 71 10.94 -1.01 -16.01
CA PRO A 71 11.46 -0.63 -17.32
C PRO A 71 10.39 0.01 -18.23
N ASP A 72 10.76 1.03 -19.00
CA ASP A 72 9.86 1.68 -19.97
C ASP A 72 9.24 0.71 -20.99
N ALA A 73 9.93 -0.40 -21.28
CA ALA A 73 9.39 -1.45 -22.13
C ALA A 73 8.16 -2.13 -21.51
N PHE A 74 8.16 -2.28 -20.18
CA PHE A 74 7.05 -2.82 -19.42
C PHE A 74 5.88 -1.82 -19.36
N LEU A 75 6.18 -0.59 -18.94
CA LEU A 75 5.18 0.46 -18.77
C LEU A 75 4.40 0.74 -20.06
N ARG A 76 5.06 0.76 -21.23
CA ARG A 76 4.40 1.01 -22.52
C ARG A 76 3.46 -0.10 -22.99
N ARG A 77 3.48 -1.28 -22.36
CA ARG A 77 2.58 -2.42 -22.67
C ARG A 77 1.43 -2.56 -21.67
N CYS A 78 1.41 -1.71 -20.65
CA CYS A 78 0.38 -1.71 -19.61
C CYS A 78 -0.48 -0.44 -19.70
N ILE A 79 -1.76 -0.57 -19.37
CA ILE A 79 -2.58 0.60 -19.03
C ILE A 79 -2.22 0.98 -17.59
N PHE A 80 -1.59 2.14 -17.43
CA PHE A 80 -1.11 2.59 -16.12
C PHE A 80 -2.19 3.39 -15.38
N HIS A 81 -2.46 3.02 -14.13
CA HIS A 81 -3.36 3.74 -13.23
C HIS A 81 -2.61 4.10 -11.95
N PHE A 82 -2.40 5.41 -11.73
CA PHE A 82 -1.77 5.90 -10.51
C PHE A 82 -2.80 6.04 -9.40
N ILE A 83 -2.59 5.34 -8.28
CA ILE A 83 -3.43 5.45 -7.09
C ILE A 83 -2.87 6.58 -6.22
N GLN A 84 -3.60 7.70 -6.17
CA GLN A 84 -3.25 8.81 -5.28
C GLN A 84 -3.45 8.40 -3.82
N PHE A 85 -2.60 8.94 -2.94
CA PHE A 85 -2.84 8.80 -1.52
C PHE A 85 -4.20 9.44 -1.17
N PRO A 86 -5.06 8.78 -0.37
CA PRO A 86 -6.39 9.29 -0.07
C PRO A 86 -6.32 10.71 0.51
N ASP A 87 -7.29 11.54 0.14
CA ASP A 87 -7.57 12.80 0.82
C ASP A 87 -8.33 12.54 2.13
N PRO A 88 -8.53 13.56 2.99
CA PRO A 88 -9.24 13.36 4.25
C PRO A 88 -10.64 12.75 4.07
N GLU A 89 -11.40 13.16 3.06
CA GLU A 89 -12.75 12.66 2.81
C GLU A 89 -12.76 11.17 2.46
N LEU A 90 -11.86 10.72 1.57
CA LEU A 90 -11.67 9.31 1.26
C LEU A 90 -11.12 8.55 2.47
N MET A 91 -10.22 9.16 3.24
CA MET A 91 -9.68 8.53 4.45
C MET A 91 -10.77 8.25 5.49
N HIS A 92 -11.70 9.18 5.70
CA HIS A 92 -12.86 8.97 6.57
C HIS A 92 -13.69 7.76 6.13
N ARG A 93 -13.97 7.63 4.84
CA ARG A 93 -14.67 6.46 4.30
C ARG A 93 -13.91 5.15 4.50
N ILE A 94 -12.58 5.19 4.37
CA ILE A 94 -11.74 4.02 4.66
C ILE A 94 -11.86 3.65 6.15
N VAL A 95 -11.70 4.63 7.05
CA VAL A 95 -11.83 4.42 8.49
C VAL A 95 -13.20 3.84 8.85
N GLU A 96 -14.29 4.35 8.27
CA GLU A 96 -15.66 3.88 8.51
C GLU A 96 -15.84 2.40 8.12
N VAL A 97 -15.27 1.97 7.00
CA VAL A 97 -15.34 0.57 6.55
C VAL A 97 -14.57 -0.37 7.49
N HIS A 98 -13.43 0.07 8.03
CA HIS A 98 -12.61 -0.75 8.93
C HIS A 98 -13.06 -0.71 10.39
N HIS A 99 -13.65 0.40 10.83
CA HIS A 99 -14.05 0.68 12.21
C HIS A 99 -15.48 1.24 12.28
N PRO A 100 -16.51 0.45 11.92
CA PRO A 100 -17.89 0.94 11.78
C PRO A 100 -18.53 1.42 13.09
N GLU A 101 -18.01 0.99 14.24
CA GLU A 101 -18.51 1.38 15.58
C GLU A 101 -17.67 2.49 16.21
N LEU A 102 -16.75 3.11 15.46
CA LEU A 102 -15.91 4.20 15.94
C LEU A 102 -16.73 5.45 16.23
N ASP A 103 -16.48 6.07 17.38
CA ASP A 103 -17.00 7.39 17.69
C ASP A 103 -16.50 8.41 16.66
N GLN A 104 -17.42 9.14 16.03
CA GLN A 104 -17.10 10.05 14.92
C GLN A 104 -16.12 11.16 15.33
N ASN A 105 -16.24 11.68 16.56
CA ASN A 105 -15.31 12.70 17.03
C ASN A 105 -13.89 12.13 17.21
N LEU A 106 -13.75 10.87 17.65
CA LEU A 106 -12.45 10.20 17.66
C LEU A 106 -11.92 9.95 16.24
N ALA A 107 -12.79 9.59 15.28
CA ALA A 107 -12.41 9.41 13.88
C ALA A 107 -11.85 10.70 13.26
N ASP A 108 -12.55 11.82 13.44
CA ASP A 108 -12.15 13.17 13.02
C ASP A 108 -10.81 13.58 13.60
N GLN A 109 -10.64 13.42 14.90
CA GLN A 109 -9.39 13.73 15.57
C GLN A 109 -8.25 12.84 15.09
N ALA A 110 -8.48 11.53 14.90
CA ALA A 110 -7.45 10.61 14.45
C ALA A 110 -7.00 10.91 13.01
N VAL A 111 -7.94 11.15 12.10
CA VAL A 111 -7.64 11.54 10.71
C VAL A 111 -6.92 12.88 10.67
N GLN A 112 -7.35 13.87 11.46
CA GLN A 112 -6.68 15.16 11.57
C GLN A 112 -5.23 15.01 12.03
N VAL A 113 -5.00 14.33 13.17
CA VAL A 113 -3.66 14.05 13.71
C VAL A 113 -2.80 13.33 12.67
N PHE A 114 -3.37 12.36 11.96
CA PHE A 114 -2.68 11.61 10.93
C PHE A 114 -2.15 12.50 9.80
N TYR A 115 -2.98 13.38 9.24
CA TYR A 115 -2.54 14.28 8.17
C TYR A 115 -1.58 15.36 8.65
N GLU A 116 -1.78 15.91 9.85
CA GLU A 116 -0.82 16.85 10.45
C GLU A 116 0.56 16.19 10.61
N LEU A 117 0.60 14.95 11.11
CA LEU A 117 1.81 14.15 11.22
C LEU A 117 2.43 13.90 9.83
N ARG A 118 1.62 13.49 8.85
CA ARG A 118 2.07 13.20 7.48
C ARG A 118 2.65 14.42 6.75
N ASN A 119 2.23 15.63 7.14
CA ASN A 119 2.70 16.91 6.60
C ASN A 119 3.99 17.42 7.28
N MET A 120 4.50 16.74 8.30
CA MET A 120 5.79 17.08 8.90
C MET A 120 6.94 16.86 7.91
N THR A 121 7.79 17.87 7.73
CA THR A 121 8.85 17.87 6.72
C THR A 121 10.05 16.98 7.08
N ARG A 122 10.25 16.68 8.36
CA ARG A 122 11.41 15.93 8.85
C ARG A 122 11.20 14.41 8.92
N LEU A 123 9.99 13.91 8.67
CA LEU A 123 9.72 12.48 8.68
C LEU A 123 10.34 11.82 7.45
N ARG A 124 11.17 10.80 7.68
CA ARG A 124 11.76 9.98 6.62
C ARG A 124 10.73 9.02 6.04
N LYS A 125 9.91 8.39 6.88
CA LYS A 125 8.77 7.58 6.46
C LYS A 125 7.48 8.19 7.00
N ARG A 126 6.64 8.67 6.09
CA ARG A 126 5.30 9.15 6.43
C ARG A 126 4.39 7.97 6.78
N PRO A 127 3.52 8.10 7.80
CA PRO A 127 2.58 7.04 8.18
C PRO A 127 1.59 6.77 7.02
N SER A 128 1.29 5.50 6.78
CA SER A 128 0.40 4.96 5.76
C SER A 128 -1.02 4.76 6.29
N THR A 129 -1.95 4.50 5.38
CA THR A 129 -3.34 4.16 5.72
C THR A 129 -3.42 3.02 6.73
N SER A 130 -2.66 1.93 6.53
CA SER A 130 -2.67 0.79 7.46
C SER A 130 -2.21 1.18 8.86
N GLU A 131 -1.18 2.03 8.97
CA GLU A 131 -0.68 2.52 10.26
C GLU A 131 -1.73 3.40 10.99
N LEU A 132 -2.55 4.18 10.27
CA LEU A 132 -3.71 4.88 10.84
C LEU A 132 -4.78 3.91 11.36
N ILE A 133 -5.14 2.91 10.54
CA ILE A 133 -6.19 1.94 10.87
C ILE A 133 -5.79 1.13 12.11
N ASP A 134 -4.54 0.69 12.19
CA ASP A 134 -3.99 0.00 13.35
C ASP A 134 -3.98 0.91 14.59
N TRP A 135 -3.59 2.17 14.43
CA TRP A 135 -3.58 3.13 15.53
C TRP A 135 -4.98 3.34 16.11
N ILE A 136 -5.99 3.56 15.26
CA ILE A 136 -7.39 3.67 15.66
C ILE A 136 -7.85 2.42 16.41
N ALA A 137 -7.50 1.23 15.94
CA ALA A 137 -7.84 -0.03 16.61
C ALA A 137 -7.29 -0.08 18.04
N ILE A 138 -6.07 0.44 18.26
CA ILE A 138 -5.44 0.52 19.59
C ILE A 138 -6.16 1.56 20.47
N LEU A 139 -6.48 2.74 19.93
CA LEU A 139 -7.21 3.79 20.66
C LEU A 139 -8.57 3.27 21.17
N GLN A 140 -9.32 2.59 20.30
CA GLN A 140 -10.61 2.00 20.66
C GLN A 140 -10.47 0.93 21.76
N LYS A 141 -9.55 -0.03 21.58
CA LYS A 141 -9.33 -1.11 22.56
C LYS A 141 -8.87 -0.61 23.92
N THR A 142 -8.21 0.53 23.96
CA THR A 142 -7.69 1.15 25.19
C THR A 142 -8.67 2.16 25.80
N GLY A 143 -9.82 2.38 25.16
CA GLY A 143 -10.87 3.27 25.65
C GLY A 143 -10.53 4.76 25.56
N ILE A 144 -9.55 5.12 24.72
CA ILE A 144 -9.22 6.53 24.47
C ILE A 144 -10.33 7.14 23.65
N LYS A 145 -10.86 8.29 24.13
CA LYS A 145 -11.99 8.97 23.50
C LYS A 145 -11.60 10.24 22.73
N ASN A 146 -10.43 10.79 22.99
CA ASN A 146 -9.93 11.97 22.30
C ASN A 146 -8.43 11.88 22.08
N VAL A 147 -7.96 12.43 20.96
CA VAL A 147 -6.55 12.53 20.58
C VAL A 147 -6.25 13.89 19.97
N THR A 148 -5.09 14.43 20.30
CA THR A 148 -4.55 15.68 19.75
C THR A 148 -3.07 15.50 19.46
N LEU A 149 -2.53 16.24 18.49
CA LEU A 149 -1.13 16.15 18.10
C LEU A 149 -0.25 16.86 19.15
N GLU A 150 0.13 16.13 20.19
CA GLU A 150 0.91 16.63 21.32
C GLU A 150 2.10 15.70 21.63
N GLU A 151 3.00 16.14 22.51
CA GLU A 151 4.21 15.39 22.90
C GLU A 151 3.90 13.97 23.39
N ASN A 152 2.80 13.80 24.12
CA ASN A 152 2.36 12.53 24.68
C ASN A 152 1.31 11.83 23.81
N LEU A 153 1.39 11.97 22.47
CA LEU A 153 0.45 11.32 21.56
C LEU A 153 0.39 9.80 21.87
N PRO A 154 -0.79 9.26 22.24
CA PRO A 154 -0.92 7.88 22.65
C PRO A 154 -0.48 6.92 21.54
N PHE A 155 0.31 5.92 21.88
CA PHE A 155 0.72 4.86 20.95
C PHE A 155 1.37 5.38 19.65
N LEU A 156 2.15 6.46 19.72
CA LEU A 156 2.82 7.06 18.55
C LEU A 156 3.60 6.03 17.69
N GLY A 157 4.15 4.98 18.30
CA GLY A 157 4.82 3.88 17.58
C GLY A 157 3.90 3.04 16.66
N ALA A 158 2.58 3.18 16.78
CA ALA A 158 1.64 2.64 15.81
C ALA A 158 1.73 3.39 14.47
N LEU A 159 1.87 4.73 14.53
CA LEU A 159 1.98 5.61 13.38
C LEU A 159 3.42 5.69 12.84
N LEU A 160 4.42 5.83 13.71
CA LEU A 160 5.83 6.00 13.34
C LEU A 160 6.65 4.75 13.70
N LYS A 161 7.12 4.04 12.68
CA LYS A 161 7.87 2.78 12.85
C LYS A 161 9.38 2.93 13.00
N LYS A 162 9.95 4.10 12.70
CA LYS A 162 11.40 4.34 12.77
C LYS A 162 11.73 5.21 13.97
N GLU A 163 12.74 4.82 14.75
CA GLU A 163 13.22 5.61 15.91
C GLU A 163 13.61 7.03 15.53
N GLN A 164 14.22 7.20 14.36
CA GLN A 164 14.61 8.52 13.83
C GLN A 164 13.39 9.44 13.61
N ASP A 165 12.25 8.86 13.21
CA ASP A 165 11.00 9.61 12.99
C ASP A 165 10.36 10.00 14.34
N LEU A 166 10.51 9.19 15.38
CA LEU A 166 10.09 9.53 16.75
C LEU A 166 10.89 10.71 17.31
N VAL A 167 12.22 10.71 17.11
CA VAL A 167 13.08 11.83 17.50
C VAL A 167 12.72 13.09 16.73
N ALA A 168 12.52 12.99 15.41
CA ALA A 168 12.12 14.11 14.57
C ALA A 168 10.77 14.72 15.00
N PHE A 169 9.81 13.86 15.38
CA PHE A 169 8.53 14.29 15.95
C PHE A 169 8.72 15.08 17.24
N ALA A 170 9.48 14.54 18.20
CA ALA A 170 9.73 15.18 19.49
C ALA A 170 10.40 16.56 19.33
N ASP A 171 11.42 16.66 18.48
CA ASP A 171 12.13 17.91 18.19
C ASP A 171 11.20 18.98 17.60
N GLN A 172 10.31 18.59 16.68
CA GLN A 172 9.40 19.52 16.03
C GLN A 172 8.31 20.04 16.99
N ILE A 173 7.75 19.15 17.81
CA ILE A 173 6.74 19.52 18.82
C ILE A 173 7.35 20.38 19.94
N ALA A 174 8.58 20.10 20.37
CA ALA A 174 9.30 20.93 21.34
C ALA A 174 9.68 22.30 20.76
N GLY A 175 10.15 22.35 19.51
CA GLY A 175 10.51 23.59 18.81
C GLY A 175 9.32 24.51 18.53
N GLY A 176 8.14 23.93 18.20
CA GLY A 176 6.91 24.70 17.97
C GLY A 176 6.40 25.45 19.21
N ARG A 177 6.66 24.94 20.43
CA ARG A 177 6.34 25.64 21.69
C ARG A 177 7.22 26.87 21.91
N ARG A 178 8.47 26.85 21.46
CA ARG A 178 9.44 27.93 21.69
C ARG A 178 9.17 29.20 20.86
N TRP A 179 8.35 29.08 19.80
CA TRP A 179 7.96 30.21 18.94
C TRP A 179 6.57 30.79 19.26
N ARG A 180 5.78 30.10 20.09
CA ARG A 180 4.42 30.51 20.51
C ARG A 180 4.37 31.20 21.88
N SER A 181 5.52 31.46 22.50
CA SER A 181 5.65 32.14 23.80
C SER A 181 6.19 33.55 23.67
#